data_AF-A0A0D2M732-F1
#
_entry.id   AF-A0A0D2M732-F1
#
_cell.length_a   1.000
_cell.length_b   1.000
_cell.length_c   1.000
_cell.angle_alpha   90.00
_cell.angle_beta   90.00
_cell.angle_gamma   90.00
#
_symmetry.space_group_name_H-M   'P 1'
#
loop_
_entity.id
_entity.type
_entity.pdbx_description
1 polymer ?
#
loop_
_entity_poly.entity_id
_entity_poly.type
_entity_poly.pdbx_seq_one_letter_code
_entity_poly.pdbx_strand_id
1 'polypeptide(L)'
;MSKRSHHHLTELGCIACEDLTEFGAGKEGWLAPDAGTTVLCALDAHSLAIANRSVVLIIGWSDSDEPRVKIRPELSPIEAERITAIEWLVFDDIKVIAIGTSRGFLLMYSLRGDLIHRQMVYHGQIIKLRVRGTKKDLMQDISSEDVCVVMPGVIARFDGSDIRSMLQRWFQETHSRFWDEKSNKDLEDDGNSDNRLPYQIWNVNKYGSCVDAAITGIMPPPLMELQSSQRYYCAVTIGDDAVISAFRCGR
;
A
#
# COMPACT_ATOMS: atom_id res chain seq x y z
N MET A 1 34.88 -40.53 1.87
CA MET A 1 33.46 -40.43 2.29
C MET A 1 32.82 -39.30 1.51
N SER A 2 31.96 -39.64 0.55
CA SER A 2 31.32 -38.68 -0.36
C SER A 2 30.16 -37.98 0.36
N LYS A 3 30.23 -36.65 0.49
CA LYS A 3 29.10 -35.82 0.94
C LYS A 3 28.01 -35.93 -0.13
N ARG A 4 26.92 -36.63 0.17
CA ARG A 4 25.72 -36.65 -0.66
C ARG A 4 25.20 -35.21 -0.80
N SER A 5 25.13 -34.73 -2.03
CA SER A 5 24.50 -33.47 -2.40
C SER A 5 23.00 -33.55 -2.10
N HIS A 6 22.56 -32.87 -1.05
CA HIS A 6 21.14 -32.62 -0.78
C HIS A 6 20.63 -31.50 -1.72
N HIS A 7 20.61 -31.72 -3.03
CA HIS A 7 20.03 -30.80 -4.03
C HIS A 7 18.53 -31.06 -4.25
N HIS A 8 17.77 -31.25 -3.16
CA HIS A 8 16.32 -31.45 -3.22
C HIS A 8 15.57 -30.79 -2.05
N LEU A 9 16.21 -29.93 -1.27
CA LEU A 9 15.51 -29.10 -0.30
C LEU A 9 15.18 -27.76 -0.96
N THR A 10 13.88 -27.51 -1.15
CA THR A 10 13.39 -26.16 -1.44
C THR A 10 13.80 -25.27 -0.28
N GLU A 11 14.54 -24.21 -0.56
CA GLU A 11 14.89 -23.22 0.44
C GLU A 11 13.60 -22.54 0.89
N LEU A 12 13.20 -22.80 2.14
CA LEU A 12 12.05 -22.18 2.76
C LEU A 12 12.56 -21.00 3.58
N GLY A 13 12.06 -19.79 3.29
CA GLY A 13 12.36 -18.60 4.08
C GLY A 13 11.84 -18.75 5.52
N CYS A 14 12.65 -18.35 6.50
CA CYS A 14 12.27 -18.36 7.91
C CYS A 14 11.96 -16.94 8.38
N ILE A 15 10.73 -16.71 8.85
CA ILE A 15 10.29 -15.42 9.40
C ILE A 15 10.26 -15.40 10.94
N ALA A 16 10.69 -16.48 11.60
CA ALA A 16 10.61 -16.60 13.04
C ALA A 16 11.52 -15.58 13.73
N CYS A 17 10.93 -14.72 14.55
CA CYS A 17 11.65 -13.73 15.34
C CYS A 17 10.90 -13.34 16.61
N GLU A 18 11.65 -12.80 17.59
CA GLU A 18 11.08 -12.31 18.85
C GLU A 18 10.09 -11.16 18.63
N ASP A 19 10.30 -10.33 17.60
CA ASP A 19 9.42 -9.21 17.26
C ASP A 19 7.98 -9.65 16.94
N LEU A 20 7.77 -10.88 16.47
CA LEU A 20 6.43 -11.43 16.22
C LEU A 20 5.58 -11.53 17.50
N THR A 21 6.20 -11.53 18.68
CA THR A 21 5.50 -11.54 19.97
C THR A 21 4.59 -10.31 20.13
N GLU A 22 4.98 -9.15 19.59
CA GLU A 22 4.15 -7.93 19.58
C GLU A 22 2.91 -8.03 18.67
N PHE A 23 2.90 -9.03 17.79
CA PHE A 23 1.77 -9.35 16.92
C PHE A 23 0.95 -10.52 17.49
N GLY A 24 1.31 -11.03 18.67
CA GLY A 24 0.60 -12.09 19.37
C GLY A 24 1.17 -13.50 19.17
N ALA A 25 2.28 -13.65 18.43
CA ALA A 25 2.89 -14.96 18.22
C ALA A 25 3.19 -15.67 19.55
N GLY A 26 2.90 -16.97 19.58
CA GLY A 26 2.99 -17.80 20.80
C GLY A 26 1.70 -17.86 21.62
N LYS A 27 0.68 -17.07 21.30
CA LYS A 27 -0.67 -17.18 21.90
C LYS A 27 -1.61 -17.97 21.00
N GLU A 28 -2.49 -18.77 21.60
CA GLU A 28 -3.55 -19.45 20.84
C GLU A 28 -4.45 -18.43 20.16
N GLY A 29 -4.81 -18.68 18.89
CA GLY A 29 -5.70 -17.80 18.13
C GLY A 29 -5.10 -16.47 17.68
N TRP A 30 -3.78 -16.25 17.77
CA TRP A 30 -3.17 -14.96 17.39
C TRP A 30 -3.32 -14.56 15.91
N LEU A 31 -3.60 -15.53 15.03
CA LEU A 31 -3.96 -15.31 13.62
C LEU A 31 -5.47 -15.36 13.35
N ALA A 32 -6.28 -15.59 14.38
CA ALA A 32 -7.73 -15.65 14.21
C ALA A 32 -8.27 -14.24 13.95
N PRO A 33 -9.19 -14.08 12.98
CA PRO A 33 -9.84 -12.81 12.73
C PRO A 33 -10.82 -12.52 13.87
N ASP A 34 -10.37 -11.77 14.88
CA ASP A 34 -11.23 -11.16 15.88
C ASP A 34 -11.17 -9.62 15.77
N ALA A 35 -12.13 -8.94 16.38
CA ALA A 35 -12.22 -7.48 16.34
C ALA A 35 -11.01 -6.78 17.01
N GLY A 36 -10.20 -7.53 17.76
CA GLY A 36 -9.09 -7.10 18.61
C GLY A 36 -7.72 -7.10 17.95
N THR A 37 -7.47 -8.11 17.12
CA THR A 37 -6.14 -8.71 16.95
C THR A 37 -5.86 -9.05 15.49
N THR A 38 -6.60 -8.45 14.55
CA THR A 38 -6.40 -8.72 13.13
C THR A 38 -4.98 -8.32 12.72
N VAL A 39 -4.13 -9.33 12.53
CA VAL A 39 -2.82 -9.20 11.90
C VAL A 39 -3.04 -8.95 10.42
N LEU A 40 -2.51 -7.85 9.91
CA LEU A 40 -2.51 -7.54 8.49
C LEU A 40 -1.19 -8.03 7.90
N CYS A 41 -1.23 -8.50 6.65
CA CYS A 41 -0.03 -8.90 5.93
C CYS A 41 -0.05 -8.35 4.50
N ALA A 42 1.14 -8.00 4.01
CA ALA A 42 1.39 -7.72 2.61
C ALA A 42 2.63 -8.51 2.17
N LEU A 43 2.49 -9.24 1.07
CA LEU A 43 3.52 -10.13 0.55
C LEU A 43 4.18 -9.51 -0.69
N ASP A 44 5.50 -9.50 -0.69
CA ASP A 44 6.31 -9.23 -1.86
C ASP A 44 7.25 -10.42 -2.15
N ALA A 45 7.83 -10.47 -3.35
CA ALA A 45 8.75 -11.52 -3.78
C ALA A 45 9.95 -11.72 -2.83
N HIS A 46 10.41 -10.65 -2.17
CA HIS A 46 11.59 -10.67 -1.30
C HIS A 46 11.32 -10.28 0.16
N SER A 47 10.09 -9.90 0.51
CA SER A 47 9.77 -9.51 1.89
C SER A 47 8.32 -9.77 2.28
N LEU A 48 8.09 -9.85 3.58
CA LEU A 48 6.79 -9.88 4.23
C LEU A 48 6.66 -8.64 5.13
N ALA A 49 5.58 -7.88 4.96
CA ALA A 49 5.16 -6.89 5.95
C ALA A 49 4.02 -7.46 6.79
N ILE A 50 4.13 -7.31 8.10
CA ILE A 50 3.12 -7.71 9.08
C ILE A 50 2.75 -6.47 9.90
N ALA A 51 1.46 -6.18 10.06
CA ALA A 51 1.01 -5.08 10.88
C ALA A 51 -0.01 -5.51 11.94
N ASN A 52 0.05 -4.86 13.10
CA ASN A 52 -1.05 -4.81 14.06
C ASN A 52 -1.67 -3.40 14.01
N ARG A 53 -2.40 -3.00 15.06
CA ARG A 53 -3.08 -1.71 15.11
C ARG A 53 -2.15 -0.48 15.11
N SER A 54 -0.88 -0.62 15.45
CA SER A 54 0.03 0.51 15.68
C SER A 54 1.46 0.33 15.16
N VAL A 55 1.83 -0.88 14.75
CA VAL A 55 3.18 -1.24 14.34
C VAL A 55 3.12 -2.02 13.03
N VAL A 56 4.07 -1.73 12.13
CA VAL A 56 4.38 -2.57 10.97
C VAL A 56 5.81 -3.12 11.15
N LEU A 57 5.97 -4.42 10.94
CA LEU A 57 7.25 -5.13 10.90
C LEU A 57 7.50 -5.61 9.47
N ILE A 58 8.67 -5.27 8.92
CA ILE A 58 9.15 -5.73 7.62
C ILE A 58 10.22 -6.81 7.84
N ILE A 59 10.02 -7.96 7.19
CA ILE A 59 10.88 -9.14 7.29
C ILE A 59 11.32 -9.53 5.86
N GLY A 60 12.62 -9.59 5.60
CA GLY A 60 13.18 -10.12 4.35
C GLY A 60 13.14 -11.65 4.30
N TRP A 61 13.03 -12.24 3.11
CA TRP A 61 13.09 -13.70 2.92
C TRP A 61 14.52 -14.25 2.91
N SER A 62 15.51 -13.44 2.51
CA SER A 62 16.91 -13.83 2.33
C SER A 62 17.81 -13.34 3.45
N ASP A 63 18.70 -14.24 3.92
CA ASP A 63 19.75 -14.11 4.94
C ASP A 63 19.39 -13.41 6.26
N SER A 64 19.89 -14.00 7.36
CA SER A 64 19.70 -13.51 8.73
C SER A 64 20.22 -12.08 8.99
N ASP A 65 20.94 -11.51 8.03
CA ASP A 65 21.73 -10.30 8.19
C ASP A 65 21.01 -9.04 7.65
N GLU A 66 19.91 -9.18 6.90
CA GLU A 66 19.12 -8.00 6.54
C GLU A 66 18.39 -7.43 7.77
N PRO A 67 18.55 -6.12 8.04
CA PRO A 67 17.95 -5.51 9.22
C PRO A 67 16.43 -5.53 9.09
N ARG A 68 15.78 -6.16 10.06
CA ARG A 68 14.33 -6.06 10.24
C ARG A 68 13.97 -4.62 10.56
N VAL A 69 12.93 -4.12 9.90
CA VAL A 69 12.51 -2.73 10.08
C VAL A 69 11.15 -2.67 10.74
N LYS A 70 11.08 -1.84 11.77
CA LYS A 70 9.89 -1.66 12.59
C LYS A 70 9.41 -0.23 12.50
N ILE A 71 8.24 -0.06 11.92
CA ILE A 71 7.61 1.23 11.68
C ILE A 71 6.53 1.45 12.71
N ARG A 72 6.57 2.60 13.39
CA ARG A 72 5.53 3.05 14.31
C ARG A 72 4.96 4.37 13.80
N PRO A 73 3.86 4.33 13.03
CA PRO A 73 3.28 5.55 12.53
C PRO A 73 2.82 6.46 13.67
N GLU A 74 2.88 7.77 13.43
CA GLU A 74 2.29 8.76 14.34
C GLU A 74 0.77 8.76 14.15
N LEU A 75 0.09 8.02 15.02
CA LEU A 75 -1.36 7.85 15.00
C LEU A 75 -1.99 8.66 16.14
N SER A 76 -3.13 9.31 15.88
CA SER A 76 -3.83 10.10 16.90
C SER A 76 -4.37 9.21 18.03
N PRO A 77 -3.85 9.32 19.28
CA PRO A 77 -4.36 8.53 20.40
C PRO A 77 -5.75 9.02 20.85
N ILE A 78 -6.03 10.31 20.69
CA ILE A 78 -7.32 10.93 21.06
C ILE A 78 -8.45 10.37 20.19
N GLU A 79 -8.18 10.16 18.91
CA GLU A 79 -9.15 9.63 17.95
C GLU A 79 -9.11 8.10 17.85
N ALA A 80 -8.34 7.43 18.71
CA ALA A 80 -8.06 5.99 18.67
C ALA A 80 -7.69 5.51 17.25
N GLU A 81 -6.87 6.30 16.56
CA GLU A 81 -6.43 5.99 15.21
C GLU A 81 -5.59 4.71 15.21
N ARG A 82 -5.85 3.83 14.24
CA ARG A 82 -5.15 2.56 14.09
C ARG A 82 -4.87 2.27 12.62
N ILE A 83 -3.89 1.42 12.39
CA ILE A 83 -3.61 0.81 11.09
C ILE A 83 -4.75 -0.15 10.74
N THR A 84 -5.23 -0.07 9.49
CA THR A 84 -6.36 -0.87 9.01
C THR A 84 -6.13 -1.52 7.66
N ALA A 85 -5.14 -1.08 6.90
CA ALA A 85 -4.69 -1.72 5.67
C ALA A 85 -3.19 -1.51 5.50
N ILE A 86 -2.51 -2.49 4.89
CA ILE A 86 -1.13 -2.35 4.41
C ILE A 86 -1.03 -2.97 3.02
N GLU A 87 -0.17 -2.43 2.16
CA GLU A 87 0.13 -3.00 0.85
C GLU A 87 1.49 -2.53 0.35
N TRP A 88 2.20 -3.38 -0.41
CA TRP A 88 3.46 -3.00 -1.04
C TRP A 88 3.18 -2.13 -2.27
N LEU A 89 3.90 -1.00 -2.38
CA LEU A 89 3.98 -0.26 -3.64
C LEU A 89 5.36 -0.50 -4.24
N VAL A 90 5.40 -1.15 -5.40
CA VAL A 90 6.62 -1.48 -6.14
C VAL A 90 6.55 -0.82 -7.50
N PHE A 91 7.45 0.12 -7.77
CA PHE A 91 7.56 0.88 -9.01
C PHE A 91 8.99 0.80 -9.53
N ASP A 92 9.22 -0.02 -10.55
CA ASP A 92 10.56 -0.31 -11.09
C ASP A 92 11.56 -0.71 -9.98
N ASP A 93 12.48 0.18 -9.60
CA ASP A 93 13.51 0.01 -8.58
C ASP A 93 13.11 0.57 -7.20
N ILE A 94 11.97 1.24 -7.09
CA ILE A 94 11.46 1.83 -5.86
C ILE A 94 10.47 0.89 -5.19
N LYS A 95 10.68 0.63 -3.92
CA LYS A 95 9.78 -0.15 -3.06
C LYS A 95 9.49 0.59 -1.77
N VAL A 96 8.21 0.73 -1.45
CA VAL A 96 7.72 1.35 -0.21
C VAL A 96 6.53 0.56 0.35
N ILE A 97 6.26 0.71 1.65
CA ILE A 97 5.05 0.18 2.27
C ILE A 97 3.99 1.29 2.37
N ALA A 98 2.81 1.03 1.84
CA ALA A 98 1.65 1.88 2.03
C ALA A 98 0.83 1.41 3.22
N ILE A 99 0.35 2.34 4.03
CA ILE A 99 -0.44 2.11 5.24
C ILE A 99 -1.72 2.93 5.14
N GLY A 100 -2.87 2.27 5.30
CA GLY A 100 -4.17 2.92 5.47
C GLY A 100 -4.57 2.94 6.94
N THR A 101 -5.15 4.05 7.40
CA THR A 101 -5.61 4.19 8.79
C THR A 101 -7.13 4.20 8.93
N SER A 102 -7.60 4.00 10.16
CA SER A 102 -9.02 4.11 10.53
C SER A 102 -9.60 5.51 10.38
N ARG A 103 -8.76 6.53 10.17
CA ARG A 103 -9.17 7.93 9.99
C ARG A 103 -9.16 8.38 8.52
N GLY A 104 -8.67 7.54 7.62
CA GLY A 104 -8.67 7.84 6.19
C GLY A 104 -7.35 8.38 5.67
N PHE A 105 -6.28 8.28 6.47
CA PHE A 105 -4.94 8.66 6.05
C PHE A 105 -4.28 7.52 5.26
N LEU A 106 -3.74 7.88 4.10
CA LEU A 106 -2.76 7.09 3.37
C LEU A 106 -1.37 7.57 3.78
N LEU A 107 -0.58 6.66 4.32
CA LEU A 107 0.82 6.88 4.68
C LEU A 107 1.70 6.04 3.77
N MET A 108 2.89 6.53 3.41
CA MET A 108 3.89 5.78 2.68
C MET A 108 5.22 5.85 3.44
N TYR A 109 5.82 4.70 3.70
CA TYR A 109 7.08 4.59 4.43
C TYR A 109 8.18 3.94 3.60
N SER A 110 9.40 4.45 3.76
CA SER A 110 10.61 3.85 3.21
C SER A 110 10.85 2.48 3.85
N LEU A 111 11.66 1.64 3.18
CA LEU A 111 12.12 0.37 3.77
C LEU A 111 13.02 0.57 5.00
N ARG A 112 13.50 1.79 5.27
CA ARG A 112 14.25 2.14 6.50
C ARG A 112 13.34 2.65 7.62
N GLY A 113 12.06 2.85 7.32
CA GLY A 113 11.04 3.32 8.27
C GLY A 113 10.84 4.84 8.31
N ASP A 114 11.35 5.57 7.33
CA ASP A 114 11.12 7.01 7.19
C ASP A 114 9.72 7.27 6.61
N LEU A 115 8.99 8.23 7.18
CA LEU A 115 7.72 8.69 6.59
C LEU A 115 8.01 9.50 5.33
N ILE A 116 7.55 9.01 4.18
CA ILE A 116 7.71 9.67 2.88
C ILE A 116 6.51 10.56 2.59
N HIS A 117 5.30 10.06 2.83
CA HIS A 117 4.07 10.75 2.50
C HIS A 117 2.96 10.48 3.51
N ARG A 118 2.16 11.49 3.80
CA ARG A 118 0.95 11.40 4.64
C ARG A 118 -0.14 12.27 4.05
N GLN A 119 -1.28 11.68 3.72
CA GLN A 119 -2.39 12.42 3.13
C GLN A 119 -3.75 11.86 3.55
N MET A 120 -4.66 12.77 3.94
CA MET A 120 -6.06 12.44 4.11
C MET A 120 -6.71 12.20 2.74
N VAL A 121 -7.26 11.01 2.52
CA VAL A 121 -7.92 10.64 1.25
C VAL A 121 -9.41 10.96 1.32
N TYR A 122 -10.08 10.47 2.35
CA TYR A 122 -11.50 10.68 2.59
C TYR A 122 -11.81 10.38 4.06
N HIS A 123 -12.92 10.90 4.59
CA HIS A 123 -13.29 10.64 5.97
C HIS A 123 -13.75 9.18 6.15
N GLY A 124 -13.11 8.46 7.06
CA GLY A 124 -13.50 7.09 7.42
C GLY A 124 -12.35 6.09 7.28
N GLN A 125 -12.61 4.85 7.69
CA GLN A 125 -11.59 3.80 7.70
C GLN A 125 -11.23 3.36 6.28
N ILE A 126 -9.94 3.31 5.98
CA ILE A 126 -9.44 2.57 4.81
C ILE A 126 -9.53 1.08 5.12
N ILE A 127 -10.29 0.34 4.30
CA ILE A 127 -10.53 -1.10 4.50
C ILE A 127 -9.57 -1.97 3.68
N LYS A 128 -9.15 -1.50 2.50
CA LYS A 128 -8.18 -2.18 1.64
C LYS A 128 -7.36 -1.16 0.87
N LEU A 129 -6.12 -1.56 0.58
CA LEU A 129 -5.29 -0.96 -0.46
C LEU A 129 -5.17 -2.01 -1.57
N ARG A 130 -5.32 -1.59 -2.82
CA ARG A 130 -5.18 -2.46 -3.99
C ARG A 130 -4.23 -1.83 -4.99
N VAL A 131 -3.23 -2.58 -5.40
CA VAL A 131 -2.25 -2.13 -6.37
C VAL A 131 -2.42 -2.93 -7.64
N ARG A 132 -2.60 -2.24 -8.76
CA ARG A 132 -2.54 -2.81 -10.09
C ARG A 132 -1.19 -2.47 -10.69
N GLY A 133 -0.26 -3.42 -10.69
CA GLY A 133 1.05 -3.27 -11.32
C GLY A 133 1.00 -3.55 -12.82
N THR A 134 1.98 -3.03 -13.56
CA THR A 134 2.21 -3.44 -14.94
C THR A 134 2.93 -4.79 -14.95
N LYS A 135 2.25 -5.86 -15.37
CA LYS A 135 2.99 -6.99 -15.92
C LYS A 135 3.44 -6.53 -17.31
N LYS A 136 4.74 -6.36 -17.53
CA LYS A 136 5.32 -6.06 -18.85
C LYS A 136 5.16 -7.30 -19.77
N ASP A 137 3.93 -7.73 -20.01
CA ASP A 137 3.59 -8.72 -21.03
C ASP A 137 3.26 -8.00 -22.34
N LEU A 138 3.71 -8.59 -23.44
CA LEU A 138 3.92 -8.06 -24.80
C LEU A 138 2.71 -7.45 -25.55
N MET A 139 1.59 -7.12 -24.90
CA MET A 139 0.36 -6.68 -25.56
C MET A 139 -0.09 -5.29 -25.06
N GLN A 140 0.15 -4.27 -25.90
CA GLN A 140 -0.48 -2.94 -25.95
C GLN A 140 -0.73 -2.19 -24.62
N ASP A 141 0.25 -1.34 -24.24
CA ASP A 141 0.19 0.12 -23.99
C ASP A 141 -1.06 0.78 -23.34
N ILE A 142 -1.85 0.06 -22.52
CA ILE A 142 -2.95 0.63 -21.72
C ILE A 142 -2.85 0.22 -20.23
N SER A 143 -1.74 -0.39 -19.82
CA SER A 143 -1.50 -0.77 -18.44
C SER A 143 -1.09 0.45 -17.60
N SER A 144 -2.08 1.21 -17.15
CA SER A 144 -1.90 2.18 -16.05
C SER A 144 -1.60 1.43 -14.76
N GLU A 145 -0.53 1.82 -14.07
CA GLU A 145 -0.31 1.44 -12.68
C GLU A 145 -1.28 2.24 -11.82
N ASP A 146 -2.06 1.57 -10.99
CA ASP A 146 -3.11 2.23 -10.22
C ASP A 146 -3.01 1.78 -8.77
N VAL A 147 -3.08 2.74 -7.85
CA VAL A 147 -3.21 2.45 -6.40
C VAL A 147 -4.60 2.87 -5.96
N CYS A 148 -5.40 1.89 -5.56
CA CYS A 148 -6.76 2.10 -5.09
C CYS A 148 -6.78 2.10 -3.56
N VAL A 149 -7.39 3.14 -2.99
CA VAL A 149 -7.73 3.22 -1.58
C VAL A 149 -9.22 2.92 -1.45
N VAL A 150 -9.54 1.79 -0.82
CA VAL A 150 -10.91 1.32 -0.64
C VAL A 150 -11.40 1.73 0.73
N MET A 151 -12.57 2.32 0.77
CA MET A 151 -13.29 2.75 1.97
C MET A 151 -14.75 2.28 1.85
N PRO A 152 -15.52 2.24 2.95
CA PRO A 152 -16.92 1.82 2.89
C PRO A 152 -17.71 2.64 1.87
N GLY A 153 -18.13 1.99 0.78
CA GLY A 153 -18.91 2.61 -0.29
C GLY A 153 -18.15 3.58 -1.20
N VAL A 154 -16.83 3.72 -1.05
CA VAL A 154 -16.02 4.68 -1.78
C VAL A 154 -14.71 4.04 -2.24
N ILE A 155 -14.34 4.30 -3.48
CA ILE A 155 -13.01 3.97 -4.01
C ILE A 155 -12.31 5.24 -4.46
N ALA A 156 -11.07 5.43 -4.02
CA ALA A 156 -10.19 6.47 -4.54
C ALA A 156 -9.07 5.83 -5.37
N ARG A 157 -8.76 6.40 -6.53
CA ARG A 157 -7.65 5.98 -7.41
C ARG A 157 -6.58 7.05 -7.42
N PHE A 158 -5.36 6.63 -7.14
CA PHE A 158 -4.14 7.38 -7.40
C PHE A 158 -3.49 6.83 -8.68
N ASP A 159 -2.99 7.74 -9.51
CA ASP A 159 -2.21 7.34 -10.68
C ASP A 159 -0.81 6.90 -10.23
N GLY A 160 -0.38 5.73 -10.68
CA GLY A 160 0.93 5.19 -10.35
C GLY A 160 2.08 6.07 -10.86
N SER A 161 1.90 6.81 -11.96
CA SER A 161 2.92 7.74 -12.44
C SER A 161 3.16 8.88 -11.44
N ASP A 162 2.09 9.40 -10.85
CA ASP A 162 2.17 10.52 -9.90
C ASP A 162 2.87 10.08 -8.60
N ILE A 163 2.53 8.88 -8.11
CA ILE A 163 3.20 8.27 -6.96
C ILE A 163 4.68 8.03 -7.27
N ARG A 164 5.00 7.41 -8.41
CA ARG A 164 6.37 7.13 -8.82
C ARG A 164 7.20 8.41 -8.92
N SER A 165 6.69 9.46 -9.55
CA SER A 165 7.38 10.75 -9.65
C SER A 165 7.63 11.40 -8.29
N MET A 166 6.66 11.33 -7.36
CA MET A 166 6.83 11.81 -5.99
C MET A 166 7.92 11.01 -5.25
N LEU A 167 7.89 9.68 -5.35
CA LEU A 167 8.88 8.82 -4.70
C LEU A 167 10.29 9.06 -5.26
N GLN A 168 10.43 9.13 -6.59
CA GLN A 168 11.72 9.44 -7.24
C GLN A 168 12.30 10.75 -6.72
N ARG A 169 11.48 11.80 -6.63
CA ARG A 169 11.89 13.09 -6.07
C ARG A 169 12.36 12.96 -4.62
N TRP A 170 11.58 12.28 -3.77
CA TRP A 170 11.92 12.09 -2.37
C TRP A 170 13.26 11.33 -2.18
N PHE A 171 13.49 10.26 -2.94
CA PHE A 171 14.75 9.51 -2.85
C PHE A 171 15.93 10.35 -3.36
N GLN A 172 15.78 11.11 -4.45
CA GLN A 172 16.82 12.01 -4.94
C GLN A 172 17.18 13.11 -3.93
N GLU A 173 16.18 13.76 -3.33
CA GLU A 173 16.38 14.80 -2.31
C GLU A 173 17.00 14.25 -1.02
N THR A 174 16.60 13.05 -0.59
CA THR A 174 17.17 12.41 0.60
C THR A 174 18.64 12.05 0.36
N HIS A 175 18.97 11.58 -0.85
CA HIS A 175 20.35 11.32 -1.23
C HIS A 175 21.18 12.61 -1.35
N SER A 176 20.63 13.74 -1.81
CA SER A 176 21.38 15.01 -1.88
C SER A 176 21.61 15.62 -0.50
N ARG A 177 20.61 15.59 0.40
CA ARG A 177 20.75 16.06 1.78
C ARG A 177 21.82 15.30 2.57
N PHE A 178 22.00 14.00 2.29
CA PHE A 178 23.08 13.20 2.88
C PHE A 178 24.49 13.73 2.52
N TRP A 179 24.65 14.37 1.35
CA TRP A 179 25.90 15.01 0.95
C TRP A 179 26.01 16.47 1.41
N ASP A 180 24.89 17.16 1.60
CA ASP A 180 24.82 18.57 2.01
C ASP A 180 24.83 18.79 3.54
N GLU A 181 24.99 17.73 4.36
CA GLU A 181 25.11 17.79 5.82
C GLU A 181 26.45 18.42 6.31
N LYS A 182 26.91 19.45 5.61
CA LYS A 182 27.94 20.40 6.06
C LYS A 182 27.46 21.84 6.16
N SER A 183 26.19 22.17 5.91
CA SER A 183 25.72 23.53 6.19
C SER A 183 24.22 23.65 6.47
N ASN A 184 23.95 24.26 7.63
CA ASN A 184 22.71 24.86 8.11
C ASN A 184 21.59 23.95 8.63
N LYS A 185 21.51 23.96 9.97
CA LYS A 185 20.27 23.89 10.76
C LYS A 185 19.35 25.03 10.32
N ASP A 186 18.14 24.69 9.91
CA ASP A 186 16.89 25.45 10.11
C ASP A 186 15.75 24.49 9.74
N LEU A 187 15.24 23.78 10.75
CA LEU A 187 14.09 22.88 10.63
C LEU A 187 12.88 23.53 11.33
N GLU A 188 12.34 24.55 10.68
CA GLU A 188 11.00 25.04 10.93
C GLU A 188 10.34 25.29 9.57
N ASP A 189 9.58 24.32 9.05
CA ASP A 189 8.24 24.61 8.53
C ASP A 189 7.38 23.34 8.52
N ASP A 190 6.23 23.49 9.15
CA ASP A 190 5.14 22.56 9.30
C ASP A 190 4.27 22.65 8.03
N GLY A 191 4.10 21.54 7.32
CA GLY A 191 3.14 21.44 6.21
C GLY A 191 3.72 21.67 4.82
N ASN A 192 4.37 20.65 4.26
CA ASN A 192 4.63 20.56 2.82
C ASN A 192 3.30 20.37 2.04
N SER A 193 2.56 21.45 1.84
CA SER A 193 1.32 21.49 1.06
C SER A 193 1.53 21.23 -0.44
N ASP A 194 2.77 21.29 -0.93
CA ASP A 194 3.10 21.20 -2.36
C ASP A 194 3.26 19.76 -2.88
N ASN A 195 3.22 18.74 -2.01
CA ASN A 195 3.38 17.33 -2.38
C ASN A 195 2.09 16.49 -2.27
N ARG A 196 0.90 17.10 -2.31
CA ARG A 196 -0.35 16.34 -2.31
C ARG A 196 -0.50 15.53 -3.59
N LEU A 197 -0.62 14.21 -3.47
CA LEU A 197 -0.87 13.34 -4.60
C LEU A 197 -2.30 13.53 -5.12
N PRO A 198 -2.50 13.78 -6.42
CA PRO A 198 -3.83 13.86 -7.00
C PRO A 198 -4.49 12.47 -7.00
N TYR A 199 -5.81 12.46 -6.83
CA TYR A 199 -6.61 11.24 -6.91
C TYR A 199 -8.01 11.53 -7.45
N GLN A 200 -8.64 10.51 -8.01
CA GLN A 200 -10.06 10.51 -8.34
C GLN A 200 -10.82 9.71 -7.30
N ILE A 201 -12.06 10.07 -7.01
CA ILE A 201 -12.90 9.40 -6.02
C ILE A 201 -14.29 9.10 -6.59
N TRP A 202 -14.80 7.90 -6.34
CA TRP A 202 -16.12 7.49 -6.79
C TRP A 202 -16.89 6.81 -5.67
N ASN A 203 -18.20 7.08 -5.64
CA ASN A 203 -19.13 6.35 -4.80
C ASN A 203 -19.53 5.05 -5.52
N VAL A 204 -19.28 3.93 -4.86
CA VAL A 204 -19.56 2.57 -5.34
C VAL A 204 -20.62 1.85 -4.52
N ASN A 205 -21.25 2.53 -3.55
CA ASN A 205 -22.34 2.00 -2.70
C ASN A 205 -23.71 1.94 -3.41
N LYS A 206 -23.74 1.86 -4.74
CA LYS A 206 -25.04 1.88 -5.46
C LYS A 206 -25.83 0.58 -5.30
N TYR A 207 -25.14 -0.55 -5.02
CA TYR A 207 -25.75 -1.88 -5.01
C TYR A 207 -25.53 -2.65 -3.70
N GLY A 208 -25.09 -1.97 -2.63
CA GLY A 208 -24.88 -2.59 -1.32
C GLY A 208 -23.54 -2.22 -0.71
N SER A 209 -23.25 -2.86 0.43
CA SER A 209 -21.97 -2.69 1.12
C SER A 209 -20.79 -3.08 0.24
N CYS A 210 -19.62 -2.53 0.55
CA CYS A 210 -18.40 -2.73 -0.21
C CYS A 210 -17.30 -3.09 0.79
N VAL A 211 -16.85 -4.35 0.75
CA VAL A 211 -15.75 -4.88 1.56
C VAL A 211 -14.41 -4.82 0.85
N ASP A 212 -14.45 -4.77 -0.48
CA ASP A 212 -13.27 -4.64 -1.32
C ASP A 212 -13.64 -4.01 -2.66
N ALA A 213 -12.69 -3.33 -3.28
CA ALA A 213 -12.86 -2.77 -4.61
C ALA A 213 -11.52 -2.52 -5.30
N ALA A 214 -11.50 -2.55 -6.62
CA ALA A 214 -10.32 -2.20 -7.40
C ALA A 214 -10.71 -1.55 -8.73
N ILE A 215 -9.86 -0.65 -9.21
CA ILE A 215 -9.86 -0.26 -10.62
C ILE A 215 -9.15 -1.35 -11.40
N THR A 216 -9.85 -1.98 -12.33
CA THR A 216 -9.35 -3.12 -13.10
C THR A 216 -8.81 -2.71 -14.46
N GLY A 217 -9.13 -1.50 -14.94
CA GLY A 217 -8.52 -0.92 -16.13
C GLY A 217 -9.26 0.28 -16.70
N ILE A 218 -8.77 0.75 -17.84
CA ILE A 218 -9.36 1.84 -18.61
C ILE A 218 -10.37 1.24 -19.58
N MET A 219 -11.56 1.81 -19.64
CA MET A 219 -12.59 1.45 -20.60
C MET A 219 -12.53 2.34 -21.84
N PRO A 220 -12.84 1.78 -23.02
CA PRO A 220 -12.99 2.58 -24.22
C PRO A 220 -14.12 3.62 -24.04
N PRO A 221 -14.03 4.76 -24.72
CA PRO A 221 -15.11 5.74 -24.70
C PRO A 221 -16.42 5.12 -25.23
N PRO A 222 -17.59 5.57 -24.74
CA PRO A 222 -18.87 5.19 -25.33
C PRO A 222 -18.91 5.49 -26.83
N LEU A 223 -19.62 4.68 -27.62
CA LEU A 223 -19.69 4.80 -29.09
C LEU A 223 -20.10 6.20 -29.59
N MET A 224 -20.92 6.92 -28.81
CA MET A 224 -21.39 8.28 -29.12
C MET A 224 -20.43 9.39 -28.68
N GLU A 225 -19.34 9.07 -27.99
CA GLU A 225 -18.38 10.01 -27.40
C GLU A 225 -16.96 9.81 -27.96
N LEU A 226 -16.84 9.31 -29.20
CA LEU A 226 -15.56 8.93 -29.80
C LEU A 226 -14.55 10.10 -29.91
N GLN A 227 -15.00 11.35 -29.81
CA GLN A 227 -14.17 12.56 -29.79
C GLN A 227 -13.88 13.09 -28.37
N SER A 228 -14.35 12.42 -27.31
CA SER A 228 -14.10 12.81 -25.93
C SER A 228 -12.69 12.40 -25.49
N SER A 229 -11.94 13.32 -24.88
CA SER A 229 -10.66 13.04 -24.22
C SER A 229 -10.82 12.42 -22.82
N GLN A 230 -12.06 12.15 -22.41
CA GLN A 230 -12.39 11.67 -21.07
C GLN A 230 -12.04 10.19 -20.92
N ARG A 231 -11.23 9.88 -19.90
CA ARG A 231 -10.90 8.50 -19.55
C ARG A 231 -11.98 7.93 -18.64
N TYR A 232 -12.45 6.74 -18.98
CA TYR A 232 -13.35 5.95 -18.16
C TYR A 232 -12.58 4.80 -17.54
N TYR A 233 -12.87 4.50 -16.28
CA TYR A 233 -12.26 3.40 -15.54
C TYR A 233 -13.31 2.34 -15.23
N CYS A 234 -12.91 1.07 -15.25
CA CYS A 234 -13.71 -0.04 -14.75
C CYS A 234 -13.40 -0.23 -13.27
N ALA A 235 -14.37 0.03 -12.39
CA ALA A 235 -14.28 -0.34 -10.98
C ALA A 235 -15.01 -1.65 -10.75
N VAL A 236 -14.41 -2.58 -10.01
CA VAL A 236 -15.06 -3.81 -9.54
C VAL A 236 -15.16 -3.73 -8.03
N THR A 237 -16.31 -4.08 -7.46
CA THR A 237 -16.54 -4.15 -6.02
C THR A 237 -16.97 -5.54 -5.59
N ILE A 238 -16.71 -5.87 -4.33
CA ILE A 238 -17.18 -7.07 -3.64
C ILE A 238 -18.00 -6.61 -2.43
N GLY A 239 -19.21 -7.13 -2.27
CA GLY A 239 -20.08 -6.91 -1.12
C GLY A 239 -19.89 -7.93 0.01
N ASP A 240 -20.49 -7.65 1.18
CA ASP A 240 -20.45 -8.56 2.35
C ASP A 240 -21.05 -9.94 2.04
N ASP A 241 -22.00 -10.00 1.13
CA ASP A 241 -22.70 -11.17 0.61
C ASP A 241 -22.01 -11.81 -0.60
N ALA A 242 -20.73 -11.47 -0.83
CA ALA A 242 -19.92 -11.91 -1.97
C ALA A 242 -20.47 -11.51 -3.35
N VAL A 243 -21.38 -10.53 -3.41
CA VAL A 243 -21.85 -9.96 -4.68
C VAL A 243 -20.72 -9.18 -5.35
N ILE A 244 -20.47 -9.49 -6.62
CA ILE A 244 -19.51 -8.77 -7.46
C ILE A 244 -20.25 -7.83 -8.39
N SER A 245 -19.87 -6.55 -8.38
CA SER A 245 -20.43 -5.53 -9.28
C SER A 245 -19.32 -4.83 -10.06
N ALA A 246 -19.62 -4.43 -11.29
CA ALA A 246 -18.70 -3.67 -12.14
C ALA A 246 -19.34 -2.33 -12.56
N PHE A 247 -18.55 -1.26 -12.54
CA PHE A 247 -19.00 0.11 -12.76
C PHE A 247 -18.12 0.84 -13.76
N ARG A 248 -18.76 1.74 -14.51
CA ARG A 248 -18.09 2.79 -15.25
C ARG A 248 -17.85 4.01 -14.36
N CYS A 249 -16.58 4.34 -14.16
CA CYS A 249 -16.11 5.48 -13.41
C CYS A 249 -15.54 6.52 -14.40
N GLY A 250 -16.35 7.52 -14.76
CA GLY A 250 -15.88 8.68 -15.52
C GLY A 250 -15.29 9.74 -14.61
N ARG A 251 -14.48 10.64 -15.18
CA ARG A 251 -14.13 11.91 -14.53
C ARG A 251 -15.34 12.82 -14.40
#